data_AF-A0A2M8L9L3-F1
#
_entry.id   AF-A0A2M8L9L3-F1
#
_cell.length_a   1.000
_cell.length_b   1.000
_cell.length_c   1.000
_cell.angle_alpha   90.00
_cell.angle_beta   90.00
_cell.angle_gamma   90.00
#
_symmetry.space_group_name_H-M   'P 1'
#
loop_
_entity.id
_entity.type
_entity.pdbx_description
1 polymer ?
#
loop_
_entity_poly.entity_id
_entity_poly.type
_entity_poly.pdbx_seq_one_letter_code
_entity_poly.pdbx_strand_id
1 'polypeptide(L)' 'NLGELSNTYPELVEVLVNDYGLHCVGCMAAAFETLEDGAKTHGYSDKEIAKMVKRLNEIVKR' A
#
# COMPACT_ATOMS: atom_id res chain seq x y z
N ASN A 1 -3.08 7.55 4.31
CA ASN A 1 -2.24 8.08 3.20
C ASN A 1 -1.02 7.15 3.03
N LEU A 2 -0.42 7.01 1.83
CA LEU A 2 0.71 6.08 1.61
C LEU A 2 1.98 6.49 2.38
N GLY A 3 2.32 7.77 2.42
CA GLY A 3 3.46 8.27 3.19
C GLY A 3 3.29 8.06 4.69
N GLU A 4 2.09 8.28 5.21
CA GLU A 4 1.74 7.96 6.60
C GLU A 4 1.84 6.45 6.90
N LEU A 5 1.34 5.61 5.98
CA LEU A 5 1.44 4.16 6.09
C LEU A 5 2.90 3.70 6.14
N SER A 6 3.75 4.21 5.24
CA SER A 6 5.18 3.89 5.22
C SER A 6 5.91 4.30 6.51
N ASN A 7 5.52 5.43 7.11
CA ASN A 7 6.13 5.91 8.35
C ASN A 7 5.65 5.15 9.59
N THR A 8 4.38 4.74 9.60
CA THR A 8 3.75 4.07 10.75
C THR A 8 4.00 2.58 10.76
N TYR A 9 4.02 1.96 9.58
CA TYR A 9 4.15 0.52 9.38
C TYR A 9 5.24 0.23 8.33
N PRO A 10 6.53 0.50 8.64
CA PRO A 10 7.63 0.29 7.71
C PRO A 10 7.73 -1.16 7.20
N GLU A 11 7.26 -2.13 7.96
CA GLU A 11 7.17 -3.55 7.57
C GLU A 11 6.20 -3.80 6.40
N LEU A 12 5.19 -2.94 6.21
CA LEU A 12 4.27 -3.04 5.09
C LEU A 12 4.88 -2.56 3.78
N VAL A 13 5.94 -1.74 3.83
CA VAL A 13 6.62 -1.22 2.63
C VAL A 13 7.15 -2.37 1.79
N GLU A 14 7.81 -3.35 2.42
CA GLU A 14 8.35 -4.52 1.73
C GLU A 14 7.23 -5.33 1.06
N VAL A 15 6.09 -5.51 1.72
CA VAL A 15 4.92 -6.21 1.19
C VAL A 15 4.31 -5.45 0.01
N LEU A 16 4.16 -4.13 0.12
CA LEU A 16 3.64 -3.27 -0.94
C LEU A 16 4.53 -3.30 -2.19
N VAL A 17 5.85 -3.31 -2.01
CA VAL A 17 6.82 -3.37 -3.11
C VAL A 17 6.88 -4.78 -3.72
N ASN A 18 7.14 -5.81 -2.92
CA ASN A 18 7.45 -7.14 -3.41
C ASN A 18 6.22 -7.91 -3.90
N ASP A 19 5.09 -7.78 -3.20
CA ASP A 19 3.90 -8.59 -3.51
C ASP A 19 2.89 -7.85 -4.38
N TYR A 20 2.88 -6.51 -4.30
CA TYR A 20 1.90 -5.68 -5.01
C TYR A 20 2.50 -4.76 -6.07
N GLY A 21 3.84 -4.65 -6.14
CA GLY A 21 4.53 -3.84 -7.14
C GLY A 21 4.39 -2.33 -6.94
N LEU A 22 3.93 -1.89 -5.77
CA LEU A 22 3.68 -0.48 -5.44
C LEU A 22 4.96 0.22 -5.00
N HIS A 23 5.90 0.35 -5.94
CA HIS A 23 7.18 1.03 -5.74
C HIS A 23 7.04 2.53 -5.45
N CYS A 24 5.88 3.11 -5.77
CA CYS A 24 5.56 4.50 -5.47
C CYS A 24 5.55 4.82 -3.97
N VAL A 25 5.40 3.82 -3.09
CA VAL A 25 5.36 4.00 -1.63
C VAL A 25 6.61 4.69 -1.06
N GLY A 26 7.75 4.64 -1.76
CA GLY A 26 9.00 5.33 -1.40
C GLY A 26 9.26 6.66 -2.13
N CYS A 27 8.33 7.12 -2.98
CA CYS A 27 8.47 8.35 -3.75
C CYS A 27 7.85 9.56 -3.03
N MET A 28 8.24 10.78 -3.40
CA MET A 28 7.66 12.01 -2.86
C MET A 28 6.13 12.11 -3.06
N ALA A 29 5.61 11.45 -4.11
CA ALA A 29 4.19 11.40 -4.40
C ALA A 29 3.37 10.64 -3.33
N ALA A 30 3.98 9.68 -2.62
CA ALA A 30 3.31 8.88 -1.60
C ALA A 30 2.72 9.73 -0.47
N ALA A 31 3.31 10.90 -0.19
CA ALA A 31 2.81 11.85 0.80
C ALA A 31 1.45 12.46 0.44
N PHE A 32 1.02 12.38 -0.82
CA PHE A 32 -0.23 12.95 -1.32
C PHE A 32 -1.18 11.89 -1.90
N GLU A 33 -0.78 10.62 -1.92
CA GLU A 33 -1.52 9.53 -2.55
C GLU A 33 -2.15 8.60 -1.50
N THR A 34 -3.35 8.08 -1.78
CA THR A 34 -3.94 7.00 -0.98
C THR A 34 -3.48 5.64 -1.49
N LEU A 35 -3.52 4.62 -0.63
CA LEU A 35 -3.21 3.25 -1.06
C LEU A 35 -4.12 2.80 -2.21
N GLU A 36 -5.39 3.21 -2.17
CA GLU A 36 -6.38 2.89 -3.19
C GLU A 36 -6.04 3.54 -4.54
N ASP A 37 -5.70 4.84 -4.55
CA ASP A 37 -5.34 5.56 -5.78
C ASP A 37 -4.07 4.97 -6.41
N GLY A 38 -3.05 4.69 -5.59
CA GLY A 38 -1.81 4.06 -6.05
C GLY A 38 -2.08 2.66 -6.63
N ALA A 39 -2.90 1.86 -5.97
CA ALA A 39 -3.28 0.54 -6.48
C ALA A 39 -4.12 0.62 -7.77
N LYS A 40 -5.04 1.58 -7.90
CA LYS A 40 -5.82 1.78 -9.12
C LYS A 40 -4.96 2.18 -10.32
N THR A 41 -3.96 3.04 -10.12
CA THR A 41 -2.98 3.41 -11.15
C THR A 41 -2.21 2.18 -11.68
N HIS A 42 -2.01 1.17 -10.83
CA HIS A 42 -1.36 -0.09 -11.16
C HIS A 42 -2.32 -1.19 -11.65
N GLY A 43 -3.60 -0.86 -11.89
CA GLY A 43 -4.56 -1.76 -12.51
C GLY A 43 -5.30 -2.70 -11.55
N TYR A 44 -5.20 -2.49 -10.24
CA TYR A 44 -5.97 -3.27 -9.27
C TYR A 44 -7.45 -2.87 -9.29
N SER A 45 -8.33 -3.87 -9.29
CA SER A 45 -9.76 -3.68 -9.07
C SER A 45 -10.08 -3.39 -7.60
N ASP A 46 -11.23 -2.76 -7.32
CA ASP A 46 -11.70 -2.50 -5.95
C ASP A 46 -11.73 -3.77 -5.09
N LYS A 47 -12.03 -4.92 -5.70
CA LYS A 47 -12.05 -6.23 -5.02
C LYS A 47 -10.64 -6.69 -4.63
N GLU A 48 -9.65 -6.46 -5.47
CA GLU A 48 -8.25 -6.79 -5.17
C GLU A 48 -7.68 -5.84 -4.12
N ILE A 49 -8.03 -4.56 -4.19
CA ILE A 49 -7.67 -3.56 -3.18
C ILE A 49 -8.26 -3.94 -1.81
N ALA A 50 -9.53 -4.36 -1.76
CA ALA A 50 -10.14 -4.83 -0.52
C ALA A 50 -9.39 -6.04 0.08
N LYS A 51 -8.92 -6.98 -0.76
CA LYS A 51 -8.10 -8.11 -0.31
C LYS A 51 -6.72 -7.67 0.17
N MET A 52 -6.09 -6.73 -0.53
CA MET A 52 -4.82 -6.13 -0.15
C MET A 52 -4.92 -5.50 1.24
N VAL A 53 -5.90 -4.60 1.44
CA VAL A 53 -6.15 -3.95 2.74
C VAL A 53 -6.40 -4.96 3.84
N LYS A 54 -7.18 -6.03 3.57
CA LYS A 54 -7.38 -7.10 4.56
C LYS A 54 -6.07 -7.76 4.96
N ARG A 55 -5.21 -8.12 3.99
CA ARG A 55 -3.90 -8.73 4.25
C ARG A 55 -2.96 -7.80 5.03
N LEU A 56 -2.90 -6.52 4.67
CA LEU A 56 -2.09 -5.53 5.40
C LEU A 56 -2.55 -5.41 6.86
N ASN A 57 -3.86 -5.39 7.10
CA ASN A 57 -4.41 -5.39 8.47
C ASN A 57 -4.08 -6.66 9.27
N GLU A 58 -3.99 -7.83 8.60
CA GLU A 58 -3.60 -9.08 9.26
C GLU A 58 -2.11 -9.08 9.66
N ILE A 59 -1.26 -8.36 8.92
CA ILE A 59 0.16 -8.19 9.25
C ILE A 59 0.31 -7.26 10.45
N VAL A 60 -0.38 -6.12 10.46
CA VAL A 60 -0.30 -5.11 11.55
C VAL A 60 -0.87 -5.61 12.88
N LYS A 61 -1.87 -6.50 12.84
CA LYS A 61 -2.50 -7.05 14.06
C LYS A 61 -1.68 -8.14 14.76
N ARG A 62 -0.57 -8.57 14.17
CA ARG A 62 0.33 -9.55 14.78
C ARG A 62 1.34 -8.87 15.70
#